data_AF-A0A5S4HAM0-F1
#
_entry.id   AF-A0A5S4HAM0-F1
#
_cell.length_a   1.000
_cell.length_b   1.000
_cell.length_c   1.000
_cell.angle_alpha   90.00
_cell.angle_beta   90.00
_cell.angle_gamma   90.00
#
_symmetry.space_group_name_H-M   'P 1'
#
loop_
_entity.id
_entity.type
_entity.pdbx_description
1 polymer ?
#
loop_
_entity_poly.entity_id
_entity_poly.type
_entity_poly.pdbx_seq_one_letter_code
_entity_poly.pdbx_strand_id
1 'polypeptide(L)' 'MNQSEEELRERLGQVEESLARLRADLPAPPADAGDFVDSGQYLAQREELEGQIELLENERERLRDSLGLR' A
#
# COMPACT_ATOMS: atom_id res chain seq x y z
N MET A 1 0.65 10.31 24.28
CA MET A 1 0.55 8.94 24.81
C MET A 1 1.54 8.11 24.01
N ASN A 2 2.50 7.44 24.64
CA ASN A 2 3.37 6.50 23.92
C ASN A 2 2.56 5.23 23.66
N GLN A 3 2.49 4.80 22.39
CA GLN A 3 1.93 3.48 22.06
C GLN A 3 2.82 2.40 22.68
N SER A 4 2.21 1.34 23.17
CA SER A 4 2.92 0.15 23.65
C SER A 4 3.52 -0.64 22.50
N GLU A 5 4.53 -1.47 22.77
CA GLU A 5 5.12 -2.34 21.76
C GLU A 5 4.09 -3.30 21.14
N GLU A 6 3.14 -3.78 21.94
CA GLU A 6 2.06 -4.66 21.47
C GLU A 6 1.14 -3.95 20.48
N GLU A 7 0.74 -2.71 20.78
CA GLU A 7 -0.05 -1.88 19.87
C GLU A 7 0.70 -1.58 18.56
N LEU A 8 2.00 -1.33 18.63
CA LEU A 8 2.84 -1.13 17.45
C LEU A 8 2.94 -2.38 16.58
N ARG A 9 3.06 -3.56 17.19
CA ARG A 9 3.08 -4.86 16.48
C ARG A 9 1.73 -5.19 15.86
N GLU A 10 0.64 -4.95 16.57
CA GLU A 10 -0.72 -5.12 16.04
C GLU A 10 -0.94 -4.20 14.84
N ARG A 11 -0.57 -2.92 14.97
CA ARG A 11 -0.66 -1.96 13.87
C ARG A 11 0.19 -2.37 12.67
N LEU A 12 1.42 -2.86 12.91
CA LEU A 12 2.29 -3.37 11.85
C LEU A 12 1.61 -4.52 11.08
N GLY A 13 0.99 -5.48 11.78
CA GLY A 13 0.25 -6.57 11.14
C GLY A 13 -0.91 -6.09 10.27
N GLN A 14 -1.69 -5.10 10.75
CA GLN A 14 -2.80 -4.51 9.99
C GLN A 14 -2.32 -3.81 8.71
N VAL A 15 -1.20 -3.09 8.80
CA VAL A 15 -0.58 -2.40 7.65
C VAL A 15 -0.07 -3.43 6.63
N GLU A 16 0.58 -4.50 7.08
CA GLU A 16 1.08 -5.56 6.21
C GLU A 16 -0.05 -6.32 5.50
N GLU A 17 -1.14 -6.62 6.20
CA GLU A 17 -2.35 -7.22 5.60
C GLU A 17 -2.97 -6.31 4.54
N SER A 18 -3.07 -5.02 4.83
CA SER A 18 -3.64 -4.03 3.91
C SER A 18 -2.77 -3.84 2.67
N LEU A 19 -1.45 -3.80 2.83
CA LEU A 19 -0.49 -3.79 1.73
C LEU A 19 -0.62 -5.03 0.84
N ALA A 20 -0.78 -6.21 1.44
CA ALA A 20 -0.96 -7.45 0.69
C ALA A 20 -2.24 -7.40 -0.17
N ARG A 21 -3.35 -6.90 0.39
CA ARG A 21 -4.61 -6.72 -0.36
C ARG A 21 -4.45 -5.72 -1.50
N LEU A 22 -3.96 -4.51 -1.23
CA LEU A 22 -3.81 -3.46 -2.24
C LEU A 22 -2.89 -3.87 -3.40
N ARG A 23 -1.81 -4.60 -3.11
CA ARG A 23 -0.91 -5.11 -4.16
C ARG A 23 -1.55 -6.22 -4.99
N ALA A 24 -2.46 -7.00 -4.42
CA ALA A 24 -3.23 -7.99 -5.17
C ALA A 24 -4.31 -7.32 -6.04
N ASP A 25 -4.87 -6.21 -5.58
CA ASP A 25 -5.89 -5.42 -6.30
C ASP A 25 -5.28 -4.48 -7.35
N LEU A 26 -3.96 -4.23 -7.32
CA LEU A 26 -3.29 -3.34 -8.26
C LEU A 26 -3.43 -3.91 -9.69
N PRO A 27 -4.17 -3.23 -10.59
CA PRO A 27 -4.48 -3.79 -11.88
C PRO A 27 -3.23 -3.84 -12.77
N ALA A 28 -3.01 -4.97 -13.44
CA ALA A 28 -1.87 -5.15 -14.34
C ALA A 28 -1.92 -4.15 -15.50
N PRO A 29 -0.76 -3.66 -16.00
CA PRO A 29 -0.71 -2.78 -17.18
C PRO A 29 -1.52 -3.37 -18.34
N PRO A 30 -2.37 -2.58 -19.01
CA PRO A 30 -3.10 -3.07 -20.18
C PRO A 30 -2.11 -3.56 -21.23
N ALA A 31 -2.37 -4.76 -21.76
CA ALA A 31 -1.52 -5.37 -22.78
C ALA A 31 -1.66 -4.70 -24.16
N ASP A 32 -2.81 -4.05 -24.42
CA ASP A 32 -3.12 -3.39 -25.68
C ASP A 32 -3.58 -1.94 -25.47
N ALA A 33 -2.96 -1.03 -26.23
CA ALA A 33 -3.22 0.42 -26.20
C ALA A 33 -4.51 0.86 -26.93
N GLY A 34 -5.46 -0.06 -27.15
CA GLY A 34 -6.57 0.10 -28.10
C GLY A 34 -7.68 1.04 -27.65
N ASP A 35 -7.96 1.14 -26.34
CA ASP A 35 -9.04 1.96 -25.79
C ASP A 35 -8.49 3.11 -24.94
N PHE A 36 -8.33 4.28 -25.57
CA PHE A 36 -7.80 5.49 -24.93
C PHE A 36 -8.67 6.01 -23.77
N VAL A 37 -9.98 5.72 -23.76
CA VAL A 37 -10.90 6.12 -22.68
C VAL A 37 -10.73 5.22 -21.45
N ASP A 38 -10.66 3.89 -21.65
CA ASP A 38 -10.39 2.93 -20.58
C ASP A 38 -8.97 3.10 -20.01
N SER A 39 -8.02 3.52 -20.85
CA SER A 39 -6.63 3.80 -20.44
C SER A 39 -6.54 4.93 -19.41
N GLY A 40 -7.38 5.96 -19.49
CA GLY A 40 -7.39 7.08 -18.54
C GLY A 40 -7.96 6.70 -17.18
N GLN A 41 -9.06 5.95 -17.15
CA GLN A 41 -9.66 5.45 -15.90
C GLN A 41 -8.76 4.40 -15.24
N TYR A 42 -8.16 3.51 -16.04
CA TYR A 42 -7.17 2.56 -15.59
C TYR A 42 -5.98 3.26 -14.91
N LEU A 43 -5.39 4.27 -15.57
CA LEU A 43 -4.24 4.98 -15.04
C LEU A 43 -4.56 5.68 -13.72
N ALA A 44 -5.70 6.39 -13.66
CA ALA A 44 -6.12 7.08 -12.45
C ALA A 44 -6.34 6.12 -11.27
N GLN A 45 -7.00 4.98 -11.51
CA GLN A 45 -7.20 3.96 -10.48
C GLN A 45 -5.86 3.37 -9.99
N ARG A 46 -4.94 3.13 -10.93
CA ARG A 46 -3.62 2.59 -10.61
C ARG A 46 -2.80 3.57 -9.78
N GLU A 47 -2.75 4.85 -10.18
CA GLU A 47 -2.06 5.91 -9.45
C GLU A 47 -2.63 6.08 -8.03
N GLU A 48 -3.95 5.99 -7.87
CA GLU A 48 -4.61 6.04 -6.56
C GLU A 48 -4.15 4.88 -5.66
N LEU A 49 -4.16 3.65 -6.17
CA LEU A 49 -3.71 2.48 -5.42
C LEU A 49 -2.21 2.54 -5.09
N GLU A 50 -1.38 3.00 -6.02
CA GLU A 50 0.05 3.21 -5.78
C GLU A 50 0.32 4.24 -4.69
N GLY A 51 -0.41 5.36 -4.68
CA GLY A 51 -0.32 6.36 -3.61
C GLY A 51 -0.70 5.80 -2.24
N GLN A 52 -1.75 4.96 -2.17
CA GLN A 52 -2.14 4.29 -0.93
C GLN A 52 -1.07 3.29 -0.46
N ILE A 53 -0.48 2.53 -1.38
CA ILE A 53 0.61 1.60 -1.10
C ILE A 53 1.82 2.35 -0.54
N GLU A 54 2.23 3.45 -1.17
CA GLU A 54 3.38 4.25 -0.73
C GLU A 54 3.18 4.78 0.70
N LEU A 55 1.98 5.29 1.03
CA LEU A 55 1.69 5.78 2.38
C LEU A 55 1.81 4.68 3.44
N LEU A 56 1.28 3.49 3.15
CA LEU A 56 1.34 2.34 4.03
C LEU A 56 2.74 1.75 4.14
N GLU A 57 3.54 1.77 3.07
CA GLU A 57 4.94 1.36 3.10
C GLU A 57 5.78 2.27 4.00
N ASN A 58 5.59 3.58 3.90
CA ASN A 58 6.21 4.56 4.79
C ASN A 58 5.78 4.36 6.24
N GLU A 59 4.50 4.05 6.49
CA GLU A 59 4.03 3.71 7.83
C GLU A 59 4.68 2.43 8.36
N ARG A 60 4.72 1.37 7.54
CA ARG A 60 5.38 0.10 7.87
C ARG A 60 6.84 0.32 8.26
N GLU A 61 7.57 1.13 7.49
CA GLU A 61 8.97 1.46 7.78
C GLU A 61 9.11 2.16 9.13
N ARG A 62 8.29 3.18 9.41
CA ARG A 62 8.29 3.88 10.71
C ARG A 62 7.97 2.95 11.88
N LEU A 63 7.02 2.02 11.71
CA LEU A 63 6.66 1.03 12.73
C LEU A 63 7.80 0.05 12.98
N ARG A 64 8.44 -0.46 11.92
CA ARG A 64 9.60 -1.35 12.02
C ARG A 64 10.78 -0.66 12.71
N ASP A 65 11.07 0.59 12.36
CA ASP A 65 12.11 1.38 13.03
C ASP A 65 11.78 1.60 14.51
N SER A 66 10.52 1.89 14.86
CA SER A 66 10.07 2.05 16.25
C SER A 66 10.16 0.76 17.07
N LEU A 67 10.04 -0.41 16.40
CA LEU A 67 10.16 -1.74 16.99
C LEU A 67 11.60 -2.30 16.93
N GLY A 68 12.54 -1.61 16.28
CA GLY A 68 13.92 -2.08 16.09
C GLY A 68 14.07 -3.24 15.09
N LEU A 69 13.15 -3.39 14.14
CA LEU A 69 13.06 -4.51 13.18
C LEU A 69 13.73 -4.21 11.80
N ARG A 70 14.88 -3.52 11.77
CA ARG A 70 15.59 -3.24 10.51
C ARG A 70 16.05 -4.49 9.79
#